data_AF-A0A8C2VKA6-F1
#
_entry.id   AF-A0A8C2VKA6-F1
#
_cell.length_a   1.000
_cell.length_b   1.000
_cell.length_c   1.000
_cell.angle_alpha   90.00
_cell.angle_beta   90.00
_cell.angle_gamma   90.00
#
_symmetry.space_group_name_H-M   'P 1'
#
loop_
_entity.id
_entity.type
_entity.pdbx_description
1 polymer ?
#
loop_
_entity_poly.entity_id
_entity_poly.type
_entity_poly.pdbx_seq_one_letter_code
_entity_poly.pdbx_strand_id
1 'polypeptide(L)' 'MEPLKVEKFTTADRGNGLRAVAALRPGELLLRSDPLAYTVCKGSRGVVCDHCLIGKEAWEAVWLSPEPENIC' A
#
# COMPACT_ATOMS: atom_id res chain seq x y z
N MET A 1 4.33 -7.37 18.48
CA MET A 1 3.43 -6.81 17.44
C MET A 1 2.43 -5.96 18.19
N GLU A 2 2.37 -4.66 17.89
CA GLU A 2 1.36 -3.78 18.51
C GLU A 2 -0.05 -4.33 18.22
N PRO A 3 -0.98 -4.26 19.18
CA PRO A 3 -2.35 -4.68 18.95
C PRO A 3 -3.00 -3.81 17.86
N LEU A 4 -3.74 -4.46 16.97
CA LEU A 4 -4.44 -3.77 15.88
C LEU A 4 -5.49 -2.82 16.47
N LYS A 5 -5.56 -1.61 15.91
CA LYS A 5 -6.56 -0.59 16.28
C LYS A 5 -7.88 -0.77 15.54
N VAL A 6 -7.97 -1.79 14.72
CA VAL A 6 -9.14 -2.16 13.92
C VAL A 6 -9.40 -3.67 14.04
N GLU A 7 -10.66 -4.06 13.97
CA GLU A 7 -11.08 -5.47 13.96
C GLU A 7 -12.16 -5.74 12.92
N LYS A 8 -12.24 -6.99 12.48
CA LYS A 8 -13.33 -7.47 11.61
C LYS A 8 -14.64 -7.57 12.42
N PHE A 9 -15.76 -7.16 11.82
CA PHE A 9 -17.09 -7.35 12.39
C PHE A 9 -18.14 -7.64 11.30
N THR A 10 -19.32 -8.11 11.69
CA THR A 10 -20.47 -8.27 10.77
C THR A 10 -21.30 -6.99 10.76
N THR A 11 -21.47 -6.40 9.57
CA THR A 11 -22.33 -5.22 9.35
C THR A 11 -23.81 -5.61 9.34
N ALA A 12 -24.70 -4.62 9.43
CA ALA A 12 -26.15 -4.87 9.43
C ALA A 12 -26.65 -5.43 8.08
N ASP A 13 -26.10 -4.96 6.95
CA ASP A 13 -26.67 -5.19 5.62
C ASP A 13 -25.63 -5.41 4.49
N ARG A 14 -24.33 -5.42 4.80
CA ARG A 14 -23.23 -5.41 3.80
C ARG A 14 -22.17 -6.50 4.00
N GLY A 15 -22.48 -7.54 4.77
CA GLY A 15 -21.53 -8.61 5.08
C GLY A 15 -20.47 -8.18 6.10
N ASN A 16 -19.21 -8.52 5.90
CA ASN A 16 -18.12 -8.19 6.83
C ASN A 16 -17.64 -6.75 6.64
N GLY A 17 -17.18 -6.12 7.73
CA GLY A 17 -16.54 -4.81 7.74
C GLY A 17 -15.35 -4.73 8.70
N LEU A 18 -14.68 -3.59 8.70
CA LEU A 18 -13.65 -3.21 9.68
C LEU A 18 -14.21 -2.09 10.56
N ARG A 19 -14.02 -2.19 11.89
CA ARG A 19 -14.36 -1.13 12.85
C ARG A 19 -13.18 -0.81 13.75
N ALA A 20 -13.16 0.41 14.28
CA ALA A 20 -12.15 0.82 15.27
C ALA A 20 -12.41 0.16 16.62
N VAL A 21 -11.35 -0.33 17.28
CA VAL A 21 -11.40 -0.84 18.66
C VAL A 21 -10.88 0.16 19.69
N ALA A 22 -10.31 1.28 19.22
CA ALA A 22 -9.81 2.39 20.03
C ALA A 22 -10.12 3.73 19.34
N ALA A 23 -10.02 4.84 20.07
CA ALA A 23 -10.14 6.18 19.48
C ALA A 23 -8.99 6.43 18.49
N LEU A 24 -9.34 6.95 17.29
CA LEU A 24 -8.39 7.22 16.21
C LEU A 24 -8.17 8.71 16.05
N ARG A 25 -6.95 9.11 15.67
CA ARG A 25 -6.59 10.50 15.35
C ARG A 25 -6.34 10.67 13.84
N PRO A 26 -6.58 11.87 13.27
CA PRO A 26 -6.21 12.14 11.89
C PRO A 26 -4.73 11.88 11.62
N GLY A 27 -4.42 11.17 10.54
CA GLY A 27 -3.06 10.79 10.15
C GLY A 27 -2.52 9.50 10.79
N GLU A 28 -3.30 8.84 11.66
CA GLU A 28 -2.89 7.61 12.31
C GLU A 28 -2.87 6.41 11.35
N LEU A 29 -1.74 5.68 11.31
CA LEU A 29 -1.60 4.47 10.51
C LEU A 29 -2.40 3.32 11.14
N LEU A 30 -3.41 2.83 10.43
CA LEU A 30 -4.28 1.74 10.91
C LEU A 30 -3.79 0.36 10.49
N LEU A 31 -3.33 0.24 9.23
CA LEU A 31 -2.82 -0.98 8.64
C LEU A 31 -1.94 -0.64 7.42
N ARG A 32 -0.89 -1.41 7.19
CA ARG A 32 -0.12 -1.46 5.94
C ARG A 32 -0.11 -2.91 5.45
N SER A 33 -0.24 -3.11 4.15
CA SER A 33 -0.17 -4.44 3.53
C SER A 33 0.44 -4.30 2.16
N ASP A 34 1.36 -5.20 1.82
CA ASP A 34 1.71 -5.44 0.43
C ASP A 34 0.56 -6.18 -0.27
N PRO A 35 0.42 -6.07 -1.60
CA PRO A 35 -0.57 -6.84 -2.34
C PRO A 35 -0.30 -8.34 -2.18
N LEU A 36 -1.37 -9.15 -2.11
CA LEU A 36 -1.21 -10.61 -2.19
C LEU A 36 -0.50 -11.02 -3.50
N ALA A 37 -0.91 -10.38 -4.59
CA ALA A 37 -0.26 -10.38 -5.89
C ALA A 37 -0.69 -9.10 -6.62
N TYR A 38 0.17 -8.58 -7.49
CA TYR A 38 -0.17 -7.44 -8.36
C TYR A 38 0.54 -7.58 -9.71
N THR A 39 0.03 -6.86 -10.71
CA THR A 39 0.64 -6.76 -12.04
C THR A 39 0.33 -5.39 -12.64
N VAL A 40 1.15 -4.96 -13.59
CA VAL A 40 0.99 -3.68 -14.29
C VAL A 40 -0.29 -3.68 -15.14
N CYS A 41 -0.98 -2.54 -15.21
CA CYS A 41 -2.16 -2.40 -16.06
C CYS A 41 -1.77 -2.36 -17.55
N LYS A 42 -2.72 -2.69 -18.44
CA LYS A 42 -2.47 -2.77 -19.90
C LYS A 42 -1.82 -1.50 -20.48
N GLY A 43 -2.27 -0.32 -20.04
CA GLY A 43 -1.81 0.97 -20.56
C GLY A 43 -0.42 1.40 -20.07
N SER A 44 0.07 0.84 -18.97
CA SER A 44 1.36 1.19 -18.38
C SER A 44 2.44 0.13 -18.60
N ARG A 45 2.07 -1.03 -19.15
CA ARG A 45 3.01 -2.12 -19.47
C ARG A 45 4.06 -1.64 -20.48
N GLY A 46 5.33 -1.82 -20.14
CA GLY A 46 6.48 -1.33 -20.93
C GLY A 46 6.83 0.14 -20.70
N VAL A 47 6.05 0.87 -19.88
CA VAL A 47 6.29 2.27 -19.50
C VAL A 47 6.85 2.39 -18.06
N VAL A 48 6.42 1.50 -17.15
CA VAL A 48 6.87 1.44 -15.75
C VAL A 48 7.56 0.10 -15.43
N CYS A 49 8.36 0.01 -14.34
CA CYS A 49 8.86 -1.29 -13.83
C CYS A 49 7.66 -2.13 -13.34
N ASP A 50 7.54 -3.38 -13.80
CA ASP A 50 6.46 -4.29 -13.38
C ASP A 50 6.48 -4.57 -11.87
N HIS A 51 7.63 -4.37 -11.21
CA HIS A 51 7.77 -4.51 -9.76
C HIS A 51 7.50 -3.20 -9.02
N CYS A 52 8.35 -2.16 -9.14
CA CYS A 52 8.17 -0.96 -8.32
C CYS A 52 7.07 0.00 -8.82
N LEU A 53 6.50 -0.23 -10.02
CA LEU A 53 5.48 0.62 -10.67
C LEU A 53 5.94 2.07 -10.94
N ILE A 54 7.25 2.35 -10.86
CA ILE A 54 7.85 3.66 -11.15
C ILE A 54 8.21 3.75 -12.64
N GLY A 55 7.79 4.83 -13.30
CA GLY A 55 8.11 5.14 -14.70
C GLY A 55 9.55 5.64 -14.86
N LYS A 56 10.23 5.26 -15.95
CA LYS A 56 11.68 5.48 -16.15
C LYS A 56 12.15 6.93 -15.93
N GLU A 57 11.36 7.93 -16.28
CA GLU A 57 11.74 9.35 -16.08
C GLU A 57 11.82 9.73 -14.60
N ALA A 58 11.03 9.08 -13.74
CA ALA A 58 11.09 9.28 -12.30
C ALA A 58 12.26 8.51 -11.63
N TRP A 59 12.94 7.62 -12.36
CA TRP A 59 14.06 6.86 -11.80
C TRP A 59 15.23 7.77 -11.44
N GLU A 60 15.55 8.76 -12.28
CA GLU A 60 16.66 9.70 -12.03
C GLU A 60 16.50 10.46 -10.70
N ALA A 61 15.27 10.81 -10.34
CA ALA A 61 14.95 11.48 -9.07
C ALA A 61 15.03 10.52 -7.86
N VAL A 62 14.77 9.23 -8.08
CA VAL A 62 14.68 8.21 -7.03
C VAL A 62 16.07 7.71 -6.60
N TRP A 63 17.07 7.71 -7.50
CA TRP A 63 18.47 7.42 -7.18
C TRP A 63 19.14 8.40 -6.20
N LEU A 64 18.54 9.58 -5.98
CA LEU A 64 19.01 10.58 -5.02
C LEU A 64 18.49 10.33 -3.59
N SER A 65 17.67 9.29 -3.39
CA SER A 65 17.14 8.91 -2.07
C SER A 65 18.17 8.09 -1.28
N PRO A 66 18.37 8.37 0.03
CA PRO A 66 19.41 7.74 0.85
C PRO A 66 19.19 6.25 1.19
N GLU A 67 18.09 5.64 0.74
CA GLU A 67 17.89 4.18 0.83
C GLU A 67 17.74 3.56 -0.58
N PRO A 68 18.85 3.41 -1.33
CA PRO A 68 18.84 2.97 -2.73
C PRO A 68 18.87 1.44 -2.88
N GLU A 69 18.77 0.67 -1.80
CA GLU A 69 18.96 -0.77 -1.86
C GLU A 69 17.67 -1.46 -2.34
N ASN A 70 17.59 -1.65 -3.67
CA ASN A 70 16.60 -2.42 -4.44
C ASN A 70 15.38 -1.66 -4.99
N ILE A 71 15.62 -0.53 -5.65
CA ILE A 71 14.61 0.06 -6.54
C ILE A 71 14.85 -0.51 -7.94
N CYS A 72 14.32 -1.72 -8.20
CA CYS A 72 14.70 -2.62 -9.33
C CYS A 72 16.15 -2.34 -9.83
#